data_AF-A0A1I9KF07-F1
#
_entry.id   AF-A0A1I9KF07-F1
#
_cell.length_a   1.000
_cell.length_b   1.000
_cell.length_c   1.000
_cell.angle_alpha   90.00
_cell.angle_beta   90.00
_cell.angle_gamma   90.00
#
_symmetry.space_group_name_H-M   'P 1'
#
loop_
_entity.id
_entity.type
_entity.pdbx_description
1 polymer ?
#
loop_
_entity_poly.entity_id
_entity_poly.type
_entity_poly.pdbx_seq_one_letter_code
_entity_poly.pdbx_strand_id
1 'polypeptide(L)'
;MNLIYLVTLSMITATALYFINTLTKLKPDTNKLSPYECGFDPMGDARSPISIQFFLVAILFILFDLEIILLLPIPWSMNTNPPLTSILLTTTLLTVLTLGLVYEWHQGGLEWAD
;
A
#
# COMPACT_ATOMS: atom_id res chain seq x y z
N MET A 1 -8.63 -25.02 14.88
CA MET A 1 -9.42 -23.77 14.85
C MET A 1 -9.48 -23.32 13.39
N ASN A 2 -10.65 -23.38 12.74
CA ASN A 2 -10.76 -23.04 11.32
C ASN A 2 -10.43 -21.58 11.06
N LEU A 3 -9.89 -21.25 9.88
CA LEU A 3 -9.59 -19.87 9.48
C LEU A 3 -10.82 -18.95 9.61
N ILE A 4 -11.99 -19.47 9.25
CA ILE A 4 -13.27 -18.76 9.40
C ILE A 4 -13.49 -18.36 10.86
N TYR A 5 -13.23 -19.26 11.81
CA TYR A 5 -13.39 -18.98 13.23
C TYR A 5 -12.44 -17.86 13.70
N LEU A 6 -11.17 -17.89 13.28
CA LEU A 6 -10.19 -16.85 13.59
C LEU A 6 -10.61 -15.47 13.06
N VAL A 7 -11.04 -15.40 11.79
CA VAL A 7 -11.49 -14.15 11.18
C VAL A 7 -12.74 -13.63 11.89
N THR A 8 -13.73 -14.49 12.15
CA THR A 8 -14.95 -14.08 12.87
C THR A 8 -14.64 -13.56 14.27
N LEU A 9 -13.73 -14.19 15.00
CA LEU A 9 -13.33 -13.74 16.33
C LEU A 9 -12.67 -12.36 16.27
N SER A 10 -11.76 -12.13 15.30
CA SER A 10 -11.08 -10.84 15.14
C SER A 10 -12.03 -9.69 14.79
N MET A 11 -13.06 -9.96 13.97
CA MET A 11 -14.07 -8.97 13.61
C MET A 11 -14.99 -8.67 14.79
N ILE A 12 -15.37 -9.69 15.58
CA ILE A 12 -16.17 -9.51 16.80
C ILE A 12 -15.40 -8.68 17.83
N THR A 13 -14.11 -8.95 18.04
CA THR A 13 -13.32 -8.18 19.01
C THR A 13 -13.15 -6.73 18.56
N ALA A 14 -12.84 -6.46 17.29
CA ALA A 14 -12.73 -5.10 16.76
C ALA A 14 -14.04 -4.31 16.89
N THR A 15 -15.17 -4.92 16.54
CA THR A 15 -16.49 -4.27 16.64
C THR A 15 -16.93 -4.07 18.09
N ALA A 16 -16.65 -5.02 19.00
CA ALA A 16 -16.92 -4.86 20.41
C ALA A 16 -16.12 -3.70 21.03
N LEU A 17 -14.82 -3.58 20.71
CA LEU A 17 -14.00 -2.46 21.17
C LEU A 17 -14.51 -1.11 20.64
N TYR A 18 -14.90 -1.05 19.37
CA TYR A 18 -15.51 0.15 18.80
C TYR A 18 -16.83 0.50 19.52
N PHE A 19 -17.69 -0.48 19.77
CA PHE A 19 -18.96 -0.27 20.48
C PHE A 19 -18.74 0.25 21.90
N ILE A 20 -17.80 -0.33 22.65
CA ILE A 20 -17.43 0.16 23.99
C ILE A 20 -16.98 1.62 23.92
N ASN A 21 -16.16 2.00 22.93
CA ASN A 21 -15.72 3.38 22.75
C ASN A 21 -16.90 4.35 22.54
N THR A 22 -17.93 3.95 21.80
CA THR A 22 -19.13 4.79 21.59
C THR A 22 -19.96 5.04 22.84
N LEU A 23 -19.88 4.15 23.84
CA LEU A 23 -20.57 4.32 25.14
C LEU A 23 -19.84 5.27 26.08
N THR A 24 -18.60 5.66 25.76
CA THR A 24 -17.81 6.56 26.60
C THR A 24 -18.42 7.96 26.60
N LYS A 25 -18.51 8.60 27.77
CA LYS A 25 -19.07 9.96 27.89
C LYS A 25 -18.20 10.97 27.13
N LEU A 26 -18.71 11.49 26.01
CA LEU A 26 -18.11 12.58 25.27
C LEU A 26 -18.57 13.93 25.83
N LYS A 27 -17.62 14.80 26.16
CA LYS A 27 -17.87 16.24 26.42
C LYS A 27 -17.29 17.02 25.24
N PRO A 28 -18.08 17.29 24.18
CA PRO A 28 -17.61 18.05 23.04
C PRO A 28 -17.43 19.52 23.45
N ASP A 29 -16.31 20.10 23.05
CA ASP A 29 -16.03 21.53 23.11
C ASP A 29 -15.48 21.94 21.73
N THR A 30 -15.74 23.17 21.33
CA THR A 30 -15.25 23.79 20.09
C THR A 30 -13.75 23.57 19.89
N ASN A 31 -12.94 23.83 20.92
CA ASN A 31 -11.48 23.63 20.88
C ASN A 31 -11.06 22.15 20.85
N LYS A 32 -11.92 21.23 21.31
CA LYS A 32 -11.68 19.78 21.25
C LYS A 32 -12.04 19.18 19.89
N LEU A 33 -12.94 19.85 19.17
CA LEU A 33 -13.42 19.45 17.85
C LEU A 33 -12.66 20.18 16.73
N SER A 34 -11.89 21.23 17.02
CA SER A 34 -11.05 21.91 16.04
C SER A 34 -9.85 21.05 15.63
N PRO A 35 -9.35 21.21 14.39
CA PRO A 35 -8.11 20.57 13.94
C PRO A 35 -6.93 20.90 14.86
N TYR A 36 -6.06 19.93 15.09
CA TYR A 36 -4.84 20.13 15.89
C TYR A 36 -3.67 20.47 14.99
N GLU A 37 -3.16 21.71 15.07
CA GLU A 37 -1.93 22.15 14.38
C GLU A 37 -0.91 22.67 15.40
N CYS A 38 -0.43 21.78 16.29
CA CYS A 38 0.58 22.09 17.31
C CYS A 38 0.21 23.25 18.27
N GLY A 39 -1.10 23.50 18.47
CA GLY A 39 -1.60 24.59 19.30
C GLY A 39 -1.83 25.92 18.56
N PHE A 40 -1.65 25.92 17.24
CA PHE A 40 -2.00 27.03 16.36
C PHE A 40 -3.31 26.77 15.62
N ASP A 41 -3.92 27.86 15.13
CA ASP A 41 -5.01 27.76 14.17
C ASP A 41 -4.50 27.21 12.84
N PRO A 42 -5.29 26.35 12.16
CA PRO A 42 -4.77 25.63 11.01
C PRO A 42 -4.38 26.55 9.86
N MET A 43 -3.18 26.39 9.33
CA MET A 43 -2.69 27.16 8.18
C MET A 43 -3.18 26.54 6.87
N GLY A 44 -4.43 26.87 6.52
CA GLY A 44 -5.05 26.44 5.26
C GLY A 44 -5.91 25.19 5.39
N ASP A 45 -6.25 24.59 4.26
CA ASP A 45 -7.08 23.39 4.18
C ASP A 45 -6.19 22.13 4.15
N ALA A 46 -6.60 21.10 4.88
CA ALA A 46 -6.00 19.76 4.83
C ALA A 46 -6.17 19.08 3.46
N ARG A 47 -7.02 19.63 2.59
CA ARG A 47 -7.26 19.16 1.21
C ARG A 47 -6.44 19.93 0.16
N SER A 48 -5.26 20.40 0.54
CA SER A 48 -4.32 21.03 -0.39
C SER A 48 -3.82 20.03 -1.45
N PRO A 49 -3.45 20.50 -2.66
CA PRO A 49 -2.92 19.63 -3.70
C PRO A 49 -1.65 18.95 -3.22
N ILE A 50 -1.65 17.62 -3.25
CA ILE A 50 -0.50 16.77 -2.94
C ILE A 50 0.49 16.84 -4.11
N SER A 51 1.79 16.70 -3.84
CA SER A 51 2.82 16.72 -4.89
C SER A 51 2.60 15.60 -5.92
N ILE A 52 2.87 15.92 -7.19
CA ILE A 52 2.72 14.99 -8.33
C ILE A 52 3.65 13.77 -8.20
N GLN A 53 4.74 13.90 -7.45
CA GLN A 53 5.69 12.81 -7.19
C GLN A 53 5.02 11.64 -6.45
N PHE A 54 4.17 11.91 -5.45
CA PHE A 54 3.43 10.84 -4.76
C PHE A 54 2.46 10.11 -5.70
N PHE A 55 1.91 10.81 -6.68
CA PHE A 55 1.05 10.20 -7.69
C PHE A 55 1.84 9.29 -8.64
N LEU A 56 3.04 9.69 -9.06
CA LEU A 56 3.92 8.87 -9.89
C LEU A 56 4.33 7.57 -9.15
N VAL A 57 4.69 7.68 -7.87
CA VAL A 57 4.98 6.51 -7.02
C VAL A 57 3.78 5.56 -6.93
N ALA A 58 2.55 6.07 -6.85
CA ALA A 58 1.36 5.22 -6.83
C ALA A 58 1.15 4.44 -8.13
N ILE A 59 1.39 5.06 -9.30
CA ILE A 59 1.33 4.37 -10.59
C ILE A 59 2.42 3.30 -10.67
N LEU A 60 3.65 3.64 -10.27
CA LEU A 60 4.77 2.71 -10.26
C LEU A 60 4.49 1.50 -9.36
N PHE A 61 3.88 1.74 -8.18
CA PHE A 61 3.44 0.67 -7.28
C PHE A 61 2.42 -0.25 -7.93
N ILE A 62 1.41 0.28 -8.63
CA ILE A 62 0.41 -0.54 -9.33
C ILE A 62 1.07 -1.41 -10.41
N LEU A 63 2.01 -0.86 -11.16
CA LEU A 63 2.72 -1.60 -12.21
C LEU A 63 3.54 -2.75 -11.59
N PHE A 64 4.33 -2.47 -10.55
CA PHE A 64 5.09 -3.52 -9.87
C PHE A 64 4.20 -4.56 -9.17
N ASP A 65 3.04 -4.19 -8.64
CA ASP A 65 2.09 -5.14 -8.03
C ASP A 65 1.55 -6.14 -9.08
N LEU A 66 1.23 -5.66 -10.29
CA LEU A 66 0.85 -6.54 -11.41
C LEU A 66 1.98 -7.49 -11.81
N GLU A 67 3.22 -7.02 -11.79
CA GLU A 67 4.38 -7.87 -12.11
C GLU A 67 4.68 -8.90 -11.00
N ILE A 68 4.44 -8.57 -9.72
CA ILE A 68 4.54 -9.52 -8.60
C ILE A 68 3.50 -10.64 -8.76
N ILE A 69 2.29 -10.31 -9.19
CA ILE A 69 1.26 -11.32 -9.50
C ILE A 69 1.76 -12.31 -10.58
N LEU A 70 2.52 -11.83 -11.57
CA LEU A 70 3.13 -12.68 -12.60
C LEU A 70 4.31 -13.53 -12.07
N LEU A 71 5.01 -13.06 -11.04
CA LEU A 71 6.10 -13.80 -10.38
C LEU A 71 5.59 -14.87 -9.39
N LEU A 72 4.44 -14.67 -8.77
CA LEU A 72 3.87 -15.57 -7.76
C LEU A 72 3.77 -17.04 -8.20
N PRO A 73 3.40 -17.40 -9.45
CA PRO A 73 3.30 -18.80 -9.86
C PRO A 73 4.62 -19.54 -10.14
N ILE A 74 5.78 -18.89 -10.03
CA ILE A 74 7.08 -19.50 -10.34
C ILE A 74 7.35 -20.79 -9.54
N PRO A 75 7.11 -20.88 -8.22
CA PRO A 75 7.36 -22.10 -7.47
C PRO A 75 6.56 -23.30 -7.98
N TRP A 76 5.34 -23.09 -8.47
CA TRP A 76 4.56 -24.14 -9.11
C TRP A 76 5.08 -24.47 -10.50
N SER A 77 5.45 -23.46 -11.30
CA SER A 77 6.04 -23.66 -12.64
C SER A 77 7.34 -24.46 -12.62
N MET A 78 8.17 -24.32 -11.58
CA MET A 78 9.40 -25.10 -11.44
C MET A 78 9.15 -26.59 -11.23
N ASN A 79 7.98 -26.96 -10.70
CA ASN A 79 7.60 -28.35 -10.46
C ASN A 79 6.85 -28.99 -11.63
N THR A 80 6.14 -28.21 -12.44
CA THR A 80 5.28 -28.74 -13.52
C THR A 80 5.89 -28.61 -14.91
N ASN A 81 6.64 -27.54 -15.17
CA ASN A 81 7.18 -27.21 -16.49
C ASN A 81 8.67 -27.57 -16.59
N PRO A 82 9.21 -27.70 -17.82
CA PRO A 82 10.65 -27.93 -18.00
C PRO A 82 11.47 -26.83 -17.32
N PRO A 83 12.51 -27.17 -16.54
CA PRO A 83 13.24 -26.21 -15.73
C PRO A 83 13.88 -25.09 -16.57
N LEU A 84 14.39 -25.44 -17.75
CA LEU A 84 14.98 -24.45 -18.67
C LEU A 84 13.96 -23.39 -19.11
N THR A 85 12.71 -23.79 -19.39
CA THR A 85 11.65 -22.86 -19.82
C THR A 85 11.20 -21.94 -18.69
N SER A 86 11.01 -22.49 -17.48
CA SER A 86 10.66 -21.72 -16.29
C SER A 86 11.74 -20.70 -15.93
N ILE A 87 13.03 -21.09 -16.01
CA ILE A 87 14.16 -20.20 -15.76
C ILE A 87 14.23 -19.10 -16.83
N LEU A 88 14.09 -19.44 -18.11
CA LEU A 88 14.15 -18.46 -19.20
C LEU A 88 13.00 -17.44 -19.11
N LEU A 89 11.77 -17.88 -18.82
CA LEU A 89 10.63 -16.96 -18.65
C LEU A 89 10.80 -16.07 -17.40
N THR A 90 11.26 -16.65 -16.29
CA THR A 90 11.49 -15.87 -15.06
C THR A 90 12.58 -14.83 -15.25
N THR A 91 13.69 -15.20 -15.86
CA THR A 91 14.81 -14.29 -16.12
C THR A 91 14.41 -13.18 -17.09
N THR A 92 13.70 -13.50 -18.18
CA THR A 92 13.19 -12.48 -19.11
C THR A 92 12.24 -11.50 -18.43
N LEU A 93 11.33 -11.98 -17.56
CA LEU A 93 10.44 -11.10 -16.81
C LEU A 93 11.20 -10.19 -15.84
N LEU A 94 12.17 -10.72 -15.09
CA LEU A 94 13.03 -9.92 -14.20
C LEU A 94 13.89 -8.90 -14.96
N THR A 95 14.38 -9.23 -16.16
CA THR A 95 15.12 -8.26 -16.99
C THR A 95 14.23 -7.11 -17.45
N VAL A 96 12.98 -7.37 -17.80
CA VAL A 96 12.05 -6.31 -18.20
C VAL A 96 11.74 -5.40 -17.01
N LEU A 97 11.47 -5.99 -15.84
CA LEU A 97 11.20 -5.28 -14.59
C LEU A 97 12.35 -4.35 -14.21
N THR A 98 13.58 -4.87 -14.23
CA THR A 98 14.78 -4.10 -13.89
C THR A 98 15.06 -3.00 -14.90
N LEU A 99 14.86 -3.24 -16.21
CA LEU A 99 15.01 -2.20 -17.23
C LEU A 99 13.95 -1.09 -17.10
N GLY A 100 12.70 -1.44 -16.79
CA GLY A 100 11.63 -0.47 -16.52
C GLY A 100 11.96 0.43 -15.33
N LEU A 101 12.44 -0.15 -14.23
CA LEU A 101 12.88 0.61 -13.06
C LEU A 101 14.06 1.54 -13.37
N VAL A 102 15.06 1.07 -14.12
CA VAL A 102 16.22 1.87 -14.51
C VAL A 102 15.80 3.04 -15.40
N TYR A 103 14.83 2.84 -16.30
CA TYR A 103 14.29 3.90 -17.14
C TYR A 103 13.61 4.99 -16.30
N GLU A 104 12.71 4.62 -15.39
CA GLU A 104 12.02 5.57 -14.51
C GLU A 104 13.00 6.33 -13.59
N TRP A 105 14.04 5.65 -13.11
CA TRP A 105 15.11 6.32 -12.37
C TRP A 105 15.80 7.38 -13.23
N HIS A 106 16.25 7.01 -14.43
CA HIS A 106 16.95 7.95 -15.32
C HIS A 106 16.08 9.16 -15.71
N GLN A 107 14.75 9.02 -15.72
CA GLN A 107 13.83 10.14 -15.99
C GLN A 107 13.54 11.02 -14.77
N GLY A 108 14.16 10.74 -13.62
CA GLY A 108 13.95 11.50 -12.39
C GLY A 108 12.59 11.24 -11.73
N GLY A 109 11.86 10.19 -12.14
CA GLY A 109 10.57 9.83 -11.52
C GLY A 109 10.70 9.42 -10.05
N LEU A 110 11.91 9.04 -9.63
CA LEU A 110 12.27 8.67 -8.27
C LEU A 110 13.04 9.77 -7.51
N GLU A 111 13.32 10.91 -8.16
CA GLU A 111 13.98 12.03 -7.50
C GLU A 111 12.96 12.80 -6.65
N TRP A 112 13.32 13.02 -5.38
CA TRP A 112 12.50 13.79 -4.47
C TRP A 112 12.84 15.27 -4.64
N ALA A 113 11.82 16.13 -4.60
CA ALA A 113 12.07 17.56 -4.50
C ALA A 113 12.56 17.86 -3.08
N ASP A 114 13.73 18.50 -2.97
CA ASP A 114 14.08 19.26 -1.76
C ASP A 114 13.18 20.50 -1.62
#